data_AF-A0A8D2KUP4-F1
#
_entry.id   AF-A0A8D2KUP4-F1
#
_cell.length_a   1.000
_cell.length_b   1.000
_cell.length_c   1.000
_cell.angle_alpha   90.00
_cell.angle_beta   90.00
_cell.angle_gamma   90.00
#
_symmetry.space_group_name_H-M   'P 1'
#
loop_
_entity.id
_entity.type
_entity.pdbx_description
1 polymer ?
#
loop_
_entity_poly.entity_id
_entity_poly.type
_entity_poly.pdbx_seq_one_letter_code
_entity_poly.pdbx_strand_id
1 'polypeptide(L)'
;MGYHPQYLESFLRMQHYLLHMDGPLPFDCRHYIAIMKLLKISEQSWSLAELVHAVVLLAHYHALASFAFGCGCEPEACPEGRGVLRRTLPGSLCFCEVAAVSALLSPRRQSLDSCVELECLRERFHRLQVENEAREELRLPDREEGMAPGAGPGLGGELCGAVDLSCYVQDPGFGYQEFAQCGGDQLQTFRAQDYSWEDHGFSLVNRLYSDIGHLLDEKFRKVDALQSCSMAKRQGCEHATFKRGIWNYIHCMFGIRYDDYDYAEVNHFLERILKLYIKTVTCSPEKMNPEMFERFWKQFKHSEKVHVNLLVLEARLQAELLYALRAITHYMVS
;
A
#
# COMPACT_ATOMS: atom_id res chain seq x y z
N MET A 1 7.57 -11.54 2.44
CA MET A 1 7.86 -11.00 3.79
C MET A 1 9.01 -11.71 4.53
N GLY A 2 9.36 -12.97 4.20
CA GLY A 2 10.37 -13.76 4.94
C GLY A 2 11.81 -13.22 4.99
N TYR A 3 12.15 -12.17 4.23
CA TYR A 3 13.44 -11.48 4.36
C TYR A 3 13.62 -10.75 5.69
N HIS A 4 12.52 -10.47 6.41
CA HIS A 4 12.51 -9.81 7.72
C HIS A 4 11.71 -10.66 8.73
N PRO A 5 12.31 -11.72 9.31
CA PRO A 5 11.58 -12.74 10.08
C PRO A 5 10.88 -12.19 11.32
N GLN A 6 11.49 -11.22 12.01
CA GLN A 6 10.89 -10.60 13.19
C GLN A 6 9.61 -9.83 12.86
N TYR A 7 9.56 -9.20 11.68
CA TYR A 7 8.35 -8.54 11.20
C TYR A 7 7.32 -9.57 10.73
N LEU A 8 7.76 -10.61 10.01
CA LEU A 8 6.88 -11.68 9.53
C LEU A 8 6.12 -12.34 10.68
N GLU A 9 6.78 -12.61 11.81
CA GLU A 9 6.14 -13.18 12.99
C GLU A 9 4.97 -12.31 13.49
N SER A 10 5.20 -11.01 13.69
CA SER A 10 4.17 -10.07 14.13
C SER A 10 3.06 -9.90 13.09
N PHE A 11 3.40 -9.90 11.79
CA PHE A 11 2.41 -9.89 10.71
C PHE A 11 1.50 -11.13 10.74
N LEU A 12 2.09 -12.33 10.85
CA LEU A 12 1.32 -13.58 10.90
C LEU A 12 0.43 -13.65 12.14
N ARG A 13 0.91 -13.16 13.28
CA ARG A 13 0.12 -13.07 14.52
C ARG A 13 -1.11 -12.18 14.31
N MET A 14 -0.95 -11.00 13.71
CA MET A 14 -2.06 -10.11 13.39
C MET A 14 -3.03 -10.73 12.38
N GLN A 15 -2.51 -11.33 11.30
CA GLN A 15 -3.32 -11.99 10.27
C GLN A 15 -4.17 -13.11 10.88
N HIS A 16 -3.55 -13.96 11.72
CA HIS A 16 -4.23 -15.03 12.42
C HIS A 16 -5.31 -14.49 13.36
N TYR A 17 -4.99 -13.44 14.12
CA TYR A 17 -5.93 -12.81 15.04
C TYR A 17 -7.15 -12.23 14.31
N LEU A 18 -6.92 -11.46 13.24
CA LEU A 18 -7.99 -10.84 12.46
C LEU A 18 -8.91 -11.86 11.81
N LEU A 19 -8.37 -12.94 11.25
CA LEU A 19 -9.16 -13.85 10.43
C LEU A 19 -9.64 -15.10 11.16
N HIS A 20 -8.88 -15.62 12.12
CA HIS A 20 -9.08 -16.97 12.67
C HIS A 20 -9.44 -16.99 14.16
N MET A 21 -9.12 -15.94 14.91
CA MET A 21 -9.48 -15.87 16.33
C MET A 21 -10.91 -15.37 16.52
N ASP A 22 -11.50 -15.65 17.68
CA ASP A 22 -12.77 -15.01 18.06
C ASP A 22 -12.62 -13.48 18.09
N GLY A 23 -13.67 -12.78 17.69
CA GLY A 23 -13.65 -11.33 17.53
C GLY A 23 -15.04 -10.79 17.24
N PRO A 24 -15.21 -9.44 17.24
CA PRO A 24 -16.53 -8.81 17.13
C PRO A 24 -17.34 -9.23 15.90
N LEU A 25 -16.65 -9.54 14.80
CA LEU A 25 -17.29 -9.92 13.54
C LEU A 25 -17.36 -11.44 13.39
N PRO A 26 -18.48 -11.99 12.88
CA PRO A 26 -18.56 -13.39 12.50
C PRO A 26 -17.50 -13.78 11.45
N PHE A 27 -16.95 -14.99 11.54
CA PHE A 27 -15.85 -15.46 10.69
C PHE A 27 -16.14 -15.34 9.19
N ASP A 28 -17.35 -15.73 8.77
CA ASP A 28 -17.79 -15.66 7.37
C ASP A 28 -17.82 -14.22 6.84
N CYS A 29 -18.15 -13.27 7.72
CA CYS A 29 -18.20 -11.85 7.39
C CYS A 29 -16.80 -11.27 7.24
N ARG A 30 -15.77 -11.76 7.94
CA ARG A 30 -14.42 -11.13 7.89
C ARG A 30 -13.78 -11.25 6.52
N HIS A 31 -13.91 -12.41 5.89
CA HIS A 31 -13.44 -12.66 4.54
C HIS A 31 -14.27 -11.86 3.52
N TYR A 32 -15.58 -11.73 3.73
CA TYR A 32 -16.44 -10.94 2.88
C TYR A 32 -16.20 -9.43 3.03
N ILE A 33 -15.93 -8.92 4.23
CA ILE A 33 -15.64 -7.51 4.51
C ILE A 33 -14.27 -7.12 3.96
N ALA A 34 -13.29 -8.03 3.99
CA ALA A 34 -12.04 -7.84 3.25
C ALA A 34 -12.28 -7.66 1.73
N ILE A 35 -13.43 -8.10 1.23
CA ILE A 35 -13.84 -8.01 -0.19
C ILE A 35 -14.90 -6.92 -0.42
N MET A 36 -15.70 -6.51 0.58
CA MET A 36 -16.91 -5.68 0.42
C MET A 36 -17.21 -4.70 1.56
N LYS A 37 -17.90 -3.62 1.17
CA LYS A 37 -18.44 -2.50 1.96
C LYS A 37 -19.05 -2.83 3.33
N LEU A 38 -18.69 -1.98 4.30
CA LEU A 38 -19.36 -1.73 5.58
C LEU A 38 -20.83 -1.24 5.48
N LEU A 39 -21.24 -0.68 4.34
CA LEU A 39 -22.42 0.19 4.26
C LEU A 39 -23.71 -0.45 3.70
N LYS A 40 -23.74 -1.78 3.49
CA LYS A 40 -24.94 -2.48 2.98
C LYS A 40 -25.62 -3.35 4.03
N ILE A 41 -25.58 -2.94 5.29
CA ILE A 41 -26.38 -3.54 6.37
C ILE A 41 -27.53 -2.59 6.68
N SER A 42 -28.57 -2.63 5.86
CA SER A 42 -29.73 -1.74 5.99
C SER A 42 -30.68 -2.14 7.13
N GLU A 43 -30.40 -3.22 7.87
CA GLU A 43 -31.29 -3.71 8.95
C GLU A 43 -30.57 -4.03 10.29
N GLN A 44 -29.24 -3.98 10.37
CA GLN A 44 -28.48 -4.17 11.62
C GLN A 44 -27.45 -3.06 11.79
N SER A 45 -27.58 -2.29 12.86
CA SER A 45 -26.60 -1.28 13.25
C SER A 45 -25.30 -1.94 13.71
N TRP A 46 -24.16 -1.50 13.19
CA TRP A 46 -22.85 -1.93 13.66
C TRP A 46 -22.61 -1.45 15.10
N SER A 47 -22.14 -2.34 15.97
CA SER A 47 -21.50 -1.93 17.21
C SER A 47 -20.17 -1.22 16.93
N LEU A 48 -19.71 -0.38 17.85
CA LEU A 48 -18.40 0.28 17.72
C LEU A 48 -17.24 -0.74 17.63
N ALA A 49 -17.37 -1.88 18.31
CA ALA A 49 -16.39 -2.96 18.25
C ALA A 49 -16.32 -3.61 16.86
N GLU A 50 -17.47 -3.92 16.27
CA GLU A 50 -17.56 -4.45 14.90
C GLU A 50 -17.04 -3.45 13.88
N LEU A 51 -17.37 -2.16 14.04
CA LEU A 51 -16.89 -1.10 13.17
C LEU A 51 -15.37 -0.98 13.22
N VAL A 52 -14.77 -0.94 14.42
CA VAL A 52 -13.31 -0.89 14.57
C VAL A 52 -12.65 -2.12 13.97
N HIS A 53 -13.20 -3.31 14.20
CA HIS A 53 -12.68 -4.53 13.59
C HIS A 53 -12.70 -4.46 12.06
N ALA A 54 -13.80 -4.02 11.46
CA ALA A 54 -13.88 -3.87 10.01
C ALA A 54 -12.95 -2.78 9.45
N VAL A 55 -12.81 -1.64 10.15
CA VAL A 55 -11.85 -0.59 9.78
C VAL A 55 -10.43 -1.15 9.76
N VAL A 56 -10.04 -1.92 10.78
CA VAL A 56 -8.71 -2.57 10.83
C VAL A 56 -8.55 -3.58 9.70
N LEU A 57 -9.57 -4.40 9.41
CA LEU A 57 -9.55 -5.35 8.29
C LEU A 57 -9.35 -4.64 6.95
N LEU A 58 -10.15 -3.61 6.65
CA LEU A 58 -10.07 -2.87 5.39
C LEU A 58 -8.70 -2.21 5.22
N ALA A 59 -8.24 -1.47 6.22
CA ALA A 59 -6.94 -0.80 6.17
C ALA A 59 -5.78 -1.80 6.04
N HIS A 60 -5.87 -2.96 6.72
CA HIS A 60 -4.87 -4.03 6.61
C HIS A 60 -4.78 -4.59 5.18
N TYR A 61 -5.92 -4.85 4.53
CA TYR A 61 -5.94 -5.38 3.16
C TYR A 61 -5.60 -4.33 2.10
N HIS A 62 -5.97 -3.07 2.28
CA HIS A 62 -5.50 -1.97 1.43
C HIS A 62 -3.97 -1.85 1.45
N ALA A 63 -3.38 -1.88 2.65
CA ALA A 63 -1.95 -1.84 2.83
C ALA A 63 -1.26 -3.11 2.28
N LEU A 64 -1.87 -4.29 2.48
CA LEU A 64 -1.38 -5.55 1.93
C LEU A 64 -1.40 -5.58 0.39
N ALA A 65 -2.41 -4.96 -0.24
CA ALA A 65 -2.44 -4.80 -1.69
C ALA A 65 -1.24 -3.96 -2.17
N SER A 66 -0.94 -2.82 -1.53
CA SER A 66 0.28 -2.05 -1.81
C SER A 66 1.53 -2.92 -1.70
N PHE A 67 1.67 -3.72 -0.64
CA PHE A 67 2.82 -4.60 -0.48
C PHE A 67 2.92 -5.67 -1.57
N ALA A 68 1.80 -6.30 -1.95
CA ALA A 68 1.75 -7.35 -2.96
C ALA A 68 2.17 -6.82 -4.34
N PHE A 69 1.57 -5.72 -4.79
CA PHE A 69 1.97 -5.07 -6.04
C PHE A 69 3.41 -4.57 -5.96
N GLY A 70 3.79 -3.91 -4.87
CA GLY A 70 5.14 -3.37 -4.64
C GLY A 70 6.25 -4.42 -4.70
N CYS A 71 5.97 -5.64 -4.24
CA CYS A 71 6.89 -6.76 -4.28
C CYS A 71 6.81 -7.59 -5.57
N GLY A 72 5.86 -7.32 -6.46
CA GLY A 72 5.61 -8.12 -7.67
C GLY A 72 5.09 -9.52 -7.36
N CYS A 73 4.19 -9.65 -6.38
CA CYS A 73 3.54 -10.92 -6.09
C CYS A 73 2.54 -11.28 -7.20
N GLU A 74 2.89 -12.26 -8.03
CA GLU A 74 2.00 -12.78 -9.07
C GLU A 74 0.89 -13.66 -8.47
N PRO A 75 -0.36 -13.56 -8.95
CA PRO A 75 -1.39 -14.54 -8.63
C PRO A 75 -0.99 -15.89 -9.23
N GLU A 76 -1.05 -16.98 -8.45
CA GLU A 76 -0.79 -18.31 -9.00
C GLU A 76 -1.80 -18.63 -10.09
N ALA A 77 -1.32 -18.85 -11.33
CA ALA A 77 -2.14 -19.41 -12.38
C ALA A 77 -2.55 -20.83 -11.96
N CYS A 78 -3.85 -21.05 -11.75
CA CYS A 78 -4.35 -22.41 -11.57
C CYS A 78 -3.88 -23.28 -12.75
N PRO A 79 -3.25 -24.44 -12.51
CA PRO A 79 -2.90 -25.35 -13.59
C PRO A 79 -4.18 -25.75 -14.32
N GLU A 80 -4.19 -25.54 -15.63
CA GLU A 80 -5.34 -25.74 -16.52
C GLU A 80 -5.98 -27.12 -16.36
N GLY A 81 -7.33 -27.17 -16.37
CA GLY A 81 -8.06 -28.37 -16.75
C GLY A 81 -9.18 -28.87 -15.83
N ARG A 82 -10.20 -28.06 -15.53
CA ARG A 82 -11.61 -28.50 -15.59
C ARG A 82 -12.57 -27.32 -15.46
N GLY A 83 -13.33 -27.08 -16.52
CA GLY A 83 -14.43 -26.13 -16.53
C GLY A 83 -15.60 -26.58 -15.64
N VAL A 84 -16.51 -25.61 -15.47
CA VAL A 84 -17.80 -25.63 -14.77
C VAL A 84 -17.69 -25.37 -13.27
N LEU A 85 -17.86 -24.08 -12.93
CA LEU A 85 -18.37 -23.59 -11.65
C LEU A 85 -19.66 -24.34 -11.28
N ARG A 86 -19.52 -25.51 -10.67
CA ARG A 86 -20.63 -26.20 -10.02
C ARG A 86 -20.66 -25.75 -8.56
N ARG A 87 -21.59 -24.85 -8.31
CA ARG A 87 -22.16 -24.45 -7.02
C ARG A 87 -22.22 -25.65 -6.05
N THR A 88 -21.28 -25.71 -5.13
CA THR A 88 -21.34 -26.53 -3.91
C THR A 88 -20.29 -26.03 -2.92
N LEU A 89 -20.72 -25.30 -1.89
CA LEU A 89 -20.16 -25.50 -0.54
C LEU A 89 -20.53 -26.94 -0.13
N PRO A 90 -19.65 -27.74 0.50
CA PRO A 90 -18.83 -27.33 1.65
C PRO A 90 -17.36 -27.82 1.60
N GLY A 91 -16.48 -27.13 2.33
CA GLY A 91 -15.14 -27.62 2.63
C GLY A 91 -14.01 -26.68 2.21
N SER A 92 -13.69 -25.74 3.10
CA SER A 92 -12.35 -25.24 3.44
C SER A 92 -11.26 -25.41 2.37
N LEU A 93 -10.97 -24.31 1.66
CA LEU A 93 -9.63 -23.80 1.33
C LEU A 93 -9.84 -22.45 0.61
N CYS A 94 -9.53 -21.35 1.32
CA CYS A 94 -9.83 -19.99 0.88
C CYS A 94 -8.67 -19.40 0.06
N PHE A 95 -9.01 -18.74 -1.04
CA PHE A 95 -8.13 -18.02 -1.97
C PHE A 95 -7.11 -17.06 -1.31
N CYS A 96 -7.36 -16.63 -0.06
CA CYS A 96 -6.46 -15.78 0.73
C CYS A 96 -5.16 -16.48 1.20
N GLU A 97 -5.13 -17.82 1.27
CA GLU A 97 -3.89 -18.54 1.64
C GLU A 97 -2.82 -18.42 0.56
N VAL A 98 -3.21 -18.39 -0.72
CA VAL A 98 -2.27 -18.50 -1.84
C VAL A 98 -1.41 -17.24 -2.01
N ALA A 99 -1.97 -16.05 -1.77
CA ALA A 99 -1.22 -14.79 -1.82
C ALA A 99 -0.21 -14.66 -0.65
N ALA A 100 -0.54 -15.17 0.53
CA ALA A 100 0.35 -15.17 1.69
C ALA A 100 1.50 -16.19 1.52
N VAL A 101 1.23 -17.34 0.90
CA VAL A 101 2.20 -18.42 0.69
C VAL A 101 3.13 -18.13 -0.49
N SER A 102 2.65 -17.49 -1.57
CA SER A 102 3.48 -17.11 -2.73
C SER A 102 4.56 -16.07 -2.35
N ALA A 103 4.28 -15.17 -1.40
CA ALA A 103 5.27 -14.26 -0.82
C ALA A 103 6.36 -14.95 0.05
N LEU A 104 6.29 -16.27 0.23
CA LEU A 104 7.26 -17.09 0.98
C LEU A 104 8.26 -17.81 0.06
N LEU A 105 8.00 -17.94 -1.24
CA LEU A 105 8.77 -18.82 -2.14
C LEU A 105 9.28 -18.09 -3.39
N SER A 106 10.27 -17.21 -3.25
CA SER A 106 11.03 -16.70 -4.40
C SER A 106 12.42 -17.35 -4.46
N PRO A 107 12.90 -17.87 -5.62
CA PRO A 107 14.08 -18.73 -5.67
C PRO A 107 15.39 -17.95 -5.63
N ARG A 108 16.38 -18.49 -4.91
CA ARG A 108 17.79 -18.05 -4.95
C ARG A 108 18.32 -18.02 -6.38
N ARG A 109 18.81 -16.88 -6.86
CA ARG A 109 19.80 -16.80 -7.94
C ARG A 109 20.99 -15.92 -7.55
N GLN A 110 22.18 -16.51 -7.67
CA GLN A 110 23.51 -15.94 -7.40
C GLN A 110 24.03 -15.08 -8.57
N SER A 111 25.11 -14.32 -8.26
CA SER A 111 26.19 -13.85 -9.18
C SER A 111 25.97 -12.49 -9.85
N LEU A 112 26.97 -11.67 -10.22
CA LEU A 112 28.29 -11.22 -9.71
C LEU A 112 28.63 -9.95 -10.54
N ASP A 113 29.26 -8.98 -9.88
CA ASP A 113 30.21 -7.92 -10.31
C ASP A 113 30.14 -7.15 -11.65
N SER A 114 30.32 -5.82 -11.57
CA SER A 114 31.27 -5.00 -12.36
C SER A 114 30.96 -3.48 -12.26
N CYS A 115 31.91 -2.72 -11.70
CA CYS A 115 31.79 -1.32 -11.28
C CYS A 115 32.24 -0.24 -12.31
N VAL A 116 32.24 -0.48 -13.62
CA VAL A 116 32.89 0.46 -14.59
C VAL A 116 31.90 1.36 -15.37
N GLU A 117 30.58 1.21 -15.20
CA GLU A 117 29.58 2.01 -15.95
C GLU A 117 29.06 3.28 -15.23
N LEU A 118 29.54 3.55 -14.00
CA LEU A 118 28.96 4.55 -13.09
C LEU A 118 29.17 6.02 -13.51
N GLU A 119 30.20 6.30 -14.32
CA GLU A 119 30.54 7.68 -14.71
C GLU A 119 29.82 8.11 -16.00
N CYS A 120 29.60 7.18 -16.94
CA CYS A 120 28.96 7.46 -18.22
C CYS A 120 27.43 7.68 -18.10
N LEU A 121 26.81 7.20 -17.01
CA LEU A 121 25.38 7.32 -16.73
C LEU A 121 25.00 8.68 -16.11
N ARG A 122 25.92 9.31 -15.38
CA ARG A 122 25.75 10.64 -14.77
C ARG A 122 25.63 11.74 -15.83
N GLU A 123 26.45 11.65 -16.89
CA GLU A 123 26.42 12.60 -18.02
C GLU A 123 25.15 12.46 -18.87
N ARG A 124 24.62 11.24 -19.02
CA ARG A 124 23.37 11.01 -19.76
C ARG A 124 22.13 11.53 -19.01
N PHE A 125 22.14 11.51 -17.68
CA PHE A 125 21.04 11.99 -16.86
C PHE A 125 20.95 13.53 -16.86
N HIS A 126 22.09 14.23 -16.88
CA HIS A 126 22.12 15.69 -17.02
C HIS A 126 21.56 16.18 -18.36
N ARG A 127 21.81 15.45 -19.44
CA ARG A 127 21.30 15.79 -20.78
C ARG A 127 19.78 15.70 -20.91
N LEU A 128 19.16 14.78 -20.18
CA LEU A 128 17.71 14.59 -20.16
C LEU A 128 16.99 15.60 -19.25
N GLN A 129 17.68 16.20 -18.27
CA GLN A 129 17.10 17.28 -17.46
C GLN A 129 16.87 18.55 -18.29
N VAL A 130 17.84 18.94 -19.13
CA VAL A 130 17.75 20.15 -19.97
C VAL A 130 16.64 20.04 -21.04
N GLU A 131 16.43 18.84 -21.59
CA GLU A 131 15.37 18.61 -22.60
C GLU A 131 13.96 18.61 -22.00
N ASN A 132 13.81 18.26 -20.72
CA ASN A 132 12.51 18.14 -20.07
C ASN A 132 12.03 19.47 -19.48
N GLU A 133 12.95 20.35 -19.07
CA GLU A 133 12.64 21.74 -18.66
C GLU A 133 12.11 22.58 -19.82
N ALA A 134 12.57 22.32 -21.06
CA ALA A 134 12.09 23.02 -22.26
C ALA A 134 10.66 22.64 -22.68
N ARG A 135 10.07 21.57 -22.13
CA ARG A 135 8.72 21.08 -22.48
C ARG A 135 7.62 21.55 -21.54
N GLU A 136 7.94 22.12 -20.39
CA GLU A 136 6.94 22.61 -19.42
C GLU A 136 6.39 24.02 -19.75
N GLU A 137 6.95 24.73 -20.74
CA GLU A 137 6.53 26.11 -21.06
C GLU A 137 5.42 26.28 -22.11
N LEU A 138 4.82 25.21 -22.66
CA LEU A 138 3.71 25.36 -23.63
C LEU A 138 2.47 24.56 -23.22
N ARG A 139 1.59 25.20 -22.45
CA ARG A 139 0.19 24.76 -22.24
C ARG A 139 -0.73 25.42 -23.26
N LEU A 140 -1.66 24.67 -23.87
CA LEU A 140 -2.99 25.10 -24.35
C LEU A 140 -3.92 23.87 -24.58
N PRO A 141 -5.26 24.04 -24.64
CA PRO A 141 -6.23 23.23 -23.89
C PRO A 141 -7.09 22.25 -24.72
N ASP A 142 -7.88 21.48 -23.96
CA ASP A 142 -8.83 20.41 -24.32
C ASP A 142 -9.69 20.65 -25.57
N ARG A 143 -9.98 19.53 -26.26
CA ARG A 143 -11.14 19.41 -27.16
C ARG A 143 -11.70 17.99 -27.18
N GLU A 144 -12.90 17.83 -26.63
CA GLU A 144 -13.81 16.71 -26.87
C GLU A 144 -14.17 16.65 -28.35
N GLU A 145 -14.10 15.49 -29.01
CA GLU A 145 -15.03 15.09 -30.10
C GLU A 145 -15.11 13.55 -30.16
N GLY A 146 -16.34 13.02 -30.18
CA GLY A 146 -16.62 11.59 -30.35
C GLY A 146 -16.63 11.15 -31.81
N MET A 147 -16.37 9.87 -32.06
CA MET A 147 -16.83 9.14 -33.25
C MET A 147 -16.59 7.63 -33.06
N ALA A 148 -17.66 6.82 -33.11
CA ALA A 148 -17.53 5.39 -33.43
C ALA A 148 -17.26 5.23 -34.94
N PRO A 149 -16.49 4.23 -35.39
CA PRO A 149 -17.17 3.11 -36.05
C PRO A 149 -16.44 1.74 -35.99
N GLY A 150 -17.20 0.68 -36.28
CA GLY A 150 -16.76 -0.35 -37.23
C GLY A 150 -16.32 -1.69 -36.64
N ALA A 151 -17.22 -2.68 -36.70
CA ALA A 151 -16.93 -4.08 -36.48
C ALA A 151 -16.03 -4.69 -37.58
N GLY A 152 -15.09 -5.55 -37.17
CA GLY A 152 -14.34 -6.46 -38.04
C GLY A 152 -13.69 -7.56 -37.17
N PRO A 153 -13.85 -8.87 -37.51
CA PRO A 153 -13.49 -9.97 -36.62
C PRO A 153 -12.07 -10.48 -36.90
N GLY A 154 -11.34 -10.88 -35.85
CA GLY A 154 -10.14 -11.69 -36.05
C GLY A 154 -9.16 -11.70 -34.89
N LEU A 155 -8.88 -12.92 -34.43
CA LEU A 155 -7.77 -13.36 -33.58
C LEU A 155 -7.96 -13.14 -32.07
N GLY A 156 -8.78 -14.04 -31.50
CA GLY A 156 -8.81 -14.29 -30.06
C GLY A 156 -7.46 -14.83 -29.58
N GLY A 157 -6.68 -13.96 -28.95
CA GLY A 157 -5.77 -14.35 -27.89
C GLY A 157 -6.56 -14.28 -26.58
N GLU A 158 -6.75 -15.41 -25.92
CA GLU A 158 -7.31 -15.48 -24.58
C GLU A 158 -6.41 -14.69 -23.63
N LEU A 159 -6.76 -13.42 -23.41
CA LEU A 159 -6.35 -12.66 -22.24
C LEU A 159 -6.94 -13.40 -21.05
N CYS A 160 -6.08 -13.93 -20.18
CA CYS A 160 -6.44 -14.40 -18.86
C CYS A 160 -7.32 -13.32 -18.21
N GLY A 161 -8.63 -13.59 -18.11
CA GLY A 161 -9.60 -12.59 -17.74
C GLY A 161 -9.29 -12.10 -16.33
N ALA A 162 -8.93 -10.83 -16.19
CA ALA A 162 -8.90 -10.17 -14.90
C ALA A 162 -10.24 -10.47 -14.21
N VAL A 163 -10.20 -11.00 -12.98
CA VAL A 163 -11.41 -11.28 -12.20
C VAL A 163 -12.22 -9.99 -12.13
N ASP A 164 -13.47 -10.01 -12.60
CA ASP A 164 -14.33 -8.84 -12.55
C ASP A 164 -14.74 -8.54 -11.10
N LEU A 165 -14.01 -7.62 -10.48
CA LEU A 165 -14.28 -7.15 -9.11
C LEU A 165 -15.30 -6.01 -9.07
N SER A 166 -15.84 -5.57 -10.21
CA SER A 166 -16.77 -4.42 -10.25
C SER A 166 -18.02 -4.64 -9.39
N CYS A 167 -18.48 -5.88 -9.27
CA CYS A 167 -19.61 -6.26 -8.42
C CYS A 167 -19.34 -6.06 -6.91
N TYR A 168 -18.07 -5.90 -6.52
CA TYR A 168 -17.63 -5.66 -5.14
C TYR A 168 -17.25 -4.20 -4.85
N VAL A 169 -17.35 -3.29 -5.83
CA VAL A 169 -16.93 -1.87 -5.67
C VAL A 169 -18.11 -0.93 -5.99
N GLN A 170 -18.28 0.19 -5.26
CA GLN A 170 -19.33 1.17 -5.60
C GLN A 170 -18.99 2.02 -6.81
N ASP A 171 -17.76 2.52 -6.76
CA ASP A 171 -17.24 3.55 -7.62
C ASP A 171 -15.83 3.12 -8.01
N PRO A 172 -15.69 2.33 -9.08
CA PRO A 172 -14.39 1.87 -9.56
C PRO A 172 -13.48 3.00 -10.04
N GLY A 173 -14.05 4.19 -10.32
CA GLY A 173 -13.29 5.37 -10.71
C GLY A 173 -12.74 6.16 -9.53
N PHE A 174 -13.18 5.86 -8.30
CA PHE A 174 -12.67 6.50 -7.10
C PHE A 174 -11.23 6.07 -6.84
N GLY A 175 -10.32 7.05 -6.82
CA GLY A 175 -8.90 6.84 -6.59
C GLY A 175 -8.27 7.97 -5.82
N TYR A 176 -7.00 7.79 -5.46
CA TYR A 176 -6.22 8.82 -4.77
C TYR A 176 -6.19 10.12 -5.58
N GLN A 177 -6.55 11.22 -4.91
CA GLN A 177 -6.39 12.58 -5.42
C GLN A 177 -5.21 13.24 -4.70
N GLU A 178 -4.35 13.90 -5.46
CA GLU A 178 -3.16 14.51 -4.88
C GLU A 178 -3.54 15.69 -3.99
N PHE A 179 -3.17 15.63 -2.71
CA PHE A 179 -3.48 16.68 -1.73
C PHE A 179 -2.99 18.07 -2.14
N ALA A 180 -1.92 18.17 -2.93
CA ALA A 180 -1.42 19.45 -3.46
C ALA A 180 -2.28 20.05 -4.59
N GLN A 181 -3.14 19.24 -5.24
CA GLN A 181 -4.00 19.66 -6.35
C GLN A 181 -5.43 19.99 -5.91
N CYS A 182 -5.81 19.70 -4.67
CA CYS A 182 -7.07 20.15 -4.08
C CYS A 182 -7.03 21.66 -3.81
N GLY A 183 -7.28 22.46 -4.85
CA GLY A 183 -7.47 23.90 -4.72
C GLY A 183 -8.75 24.22 -3.92
N GLY A 184 -8.58 24.88 -2.77
CA GLY A 184 -9.66 25.54 -2.02
C GLY A 184 -10.46 24.64 -1.08
N ASP A 185 -10.39 24.94 0.22
CA ASP A 185 -11.31 24.55 1.32
C ASP A 185 -11.69 23.08 1.59
N GLN A 186 -11.34 22.10 0.75
CA GLN A 186 -11.91 20.75 0.88
C GLN A 186 -11.10 19.75 1.73
N LEU A 187 -9.81 19.97 2.01
CA LEU A 187 -9.01 19.08 2.85
C LEU A 187 -8.18 19.88 3.87
N GLN A 188 -8.70 19.99 5.10
CA GLN A 188 -7.91 20.49 6.22
C GLN A 188 -6.68 19.60 6.41
N THR A 189 -5.49 20.21 6.43
CA THR A 189 -4.25 19.55 6.83
C THR A 189 -4.45 18.86 8.18
N PHE A 190 -4.18 17.56 8.25
CA PHE A 190 -4.24 16.80 9.49
C PHE A 190 -2.91 16.96 10.22
N ARG A 191 -2.91 17.65 11.37
CA ARG A 191 -1.71 17.73 12.20
C ARG A 191 -1.62 16.47 13.04
N ALA A 192 -0.47 15.80 13.01
CA ALA A 192 -0.24 14.57 13.76
C ALA A 192 -0.40 14.79 15.28
N GLN A 193 -0.14 16.02 15.76
CA GLN A 193 -0.29 16.42 17.15
C GLN A 193 -1.76 16.47 17.61
N ASP A 194 -2.70 16.73 16.69
CA ASP A 194 -4.12 16.81 17.03
C ASP A 194 -4.71 15.41 17.30
N TYR A 195 -4.18 14.38 16.63
CA TYR A 195 -4.61 13.00 16.80
C TYR A 195 -3.50 12.02 16.36
N SER A 196 -2.64 11.63 17.30
CA SER A 196 -1.54 10.66 17.10
C SER A 196 -1.97 9.22 17.42
N TRP A 197 -1.18 8.24 16.95
CA TRP A 197 -1.40 6.84 17.31
C TRP A 197 -1.13 6.62 18.80
N GLU A 198 -0.04 7.21 19.29
CA GLU A 198 0.50 7.04 20.64
C GLU A 198 -0.45 7.61 21.70
N ASP A 199 -1.03 8.78 21.45
CA ASP A 199 -1.85 9.47 22.45
C ASP A 199 -3.34 9.10 22.34
N HIS A 200 -3.82 8.74 21.14
CA HIS A 200 -5.25 8.57 20.88
C HIS A 200 -5.59 7.22 20.24
N GLY A 201 -4.99 6.93 19.07
CA GLY A 201 -5.38 5.79 18.24
C GLY A 201 -5.29 4.45 18.96
N PHE A 202 -4.16 4.19 19.62
CA PHE A 202 -3.92 2.97 20.38
C PHE A 202 -4.98 2.75 21.47
N SER A 203 -5.21 3.76 22.31
CA SER A 203 -6.14 3.66 23.44
C SER A 203 -7.58 3.48 22.96
N LEU A 204 -8.00 4.16 21.89
CA LEU A 204 -9.35 4.00 21.34
C LEU A 204 -9.57 2.58 20.83
N VAL A 205 -8.63 2.08 20.02
CA VAL A 205 -8.72 0.75 19.44
C VAL A 205 -8.77 -0.30 20.54
N ASN A 206 -7.85 -0.25 21.51
CA ASN A 206 -7.78 -1.25 22.58
C ASN A 206 -9.01 -1.21 23.50
N ARG A 207 -9.70 -0.06 23.58
CA ARG A 207 -10.97 0.07 24.31
C ARG A 207 -12.15 -0.56 23.57
N LEU A 208 -12.19 -0.45 22.24
CA LEU A 208 -13.33 -0.90 21.42
C LEU A 208 -13.17 -2.33 20.89
N TYR A 209 -11.93 -2.78 20.67
CA TYR A 209 -11.58 -4.14 20.30
C TYR A 209 -10.27 -4.47 21.02
N SER A 210 -10.35 -5.23 22.12
CA SER A 210 -9.19 -5.54 22.96
C SER A 210 -8.11 -6.29 22.17
N ASP A 211 -6.86 -6.15 22.59
CA ASP A 211 -5.67 -6.85 22.08
C ASP A 211 -5.21 -6.46 20.66
N ILE A 212 -6.11 -6.04 19.76
CA ILE A 212 -5.70 -5.62 18.40
C ILE A 212 -4.81 -4.37 18.43
N GLY A 213 -5.03 -3.48 19.42
CA GLY A 213 -4.18 -2.30 19.63
C GLY A 213 -2.73 -2.69 19.88
N HIS A 214 -2.50 -3.70 20.72
CA HIS A 214 -1.16 -4.24 20.99
C HIS A 214 -0.52 -4.90 19.76
N LEU A 215 -1.30 -5.62 18.96
CA LEU A 215 -0.80 -6.26 17.73
C LEU A 215 -0.41 -5.24 16.66
N LEU A 216 -1.21 -4.19 16.47
CA LEU A 216 -0.90 -3.07 15.57
C LEU A 216 0.37 -2.34 16.00
N ASP A 217 0.42 -1.97 17.27
CA ASP A 217 1.53 -1.26 17.88
C ASP A 217 2.84 -2.07 17.85
N GLU A 218 2.76 -3.40 18.04
CA GLU A 218 3.90 -4.29 17.82
C GLU A 218 4.41 -4.21 16.38
N LYS A 219 3.53 -4.28 15.37
CA LYS A 219 3.95 -4.20 13.95
C LYS A 219 4.60 -2.87 13.60
N PHE A 220 4.03 -1.75 14.05
CA PHE A 220 4.60 -0.42 13.83
C PHE A 220 6.01 -0.33 14.42
N ARG A 221 6.19 -0.76 15.68
CA ARG A 221 7.51 -0.80 16.32
C ARG A 221 8.48 -1.76 15.64
N LYS A 222 8.03 -2.91 15.13
CA LYS A 222 8.89 -3.88 14.45
C LYS A 222 9.46 -3.30 13.17
N VAL A 223 8.67 -2.59 12.37
CA VAL A 223 9.17 -1.90 11.17
C VAL A 223 10.11 -0.76 11.54
N ASP A 224 9.79 0.01 12.58
CA ASP A 224 10.71 1.04 13.08
C ASP A 224 12.02 0.45 13.63
N ALA A 225 12.02 -0.77 14.19
CA ALA A 225 13.24 -1.43 14.64
C ALA A 225 14.09 -2.02 13.49
N LEU A 226 13.55 -2.17 12.28
CA LEU A 226 14.29 -2.75 11.15
C LEU A 226 15.44 -1.84 10.73
N GLN A 227 16.63 -2.42 10.59
CA GLN A 227 17.82 -1.74 10.11
C GLN A 227 17.88 -1.69 8.58
N SER A 228 17.95 -0.50 7.99
CA SER A 228 18.23 -0.24 6.55
C SER A 228 19.50 0.57 6.38
N CYS A 229 20.56 0.05 7.01
CA CYS A 229 21.91 0.62 7.02
C CYS A 229 22.54 0.77 5.64
N SER A 230 22.17 -0.04 4.65
CA SER A 230 22.80 -0.04 3.32
C SER A 230 22.18 0.96 2.35
N MET A 231 20.86 1.18 2.41
CA MET A 231 20.19 2.21 1.59
C MET A 231 20.52 3.61 2.09
N ALA A 232 20.44 3.83 3.40
CA ALA A 232 20.70 5.13 4.00
C ALA A 232 22.14 5.60 3.76
N LYS A 233 23.13 4.70 3.91
CA LYS A 233 24.54 4.99 3.61
C LYS A 233 24.77 5.44 2.16
N ARG A 234 24.07 4.84 1.18
CA ARG A 234 24.18 5.23 -0.23
C ARG A 234 23.62 6.62 -0.51
N GLN A 235 22.55 6.98 0.22
CA GLN A 235 21.95 8.30 0.15
C GLN A 235 22.67 9.33 1.03
N GLY A 236 23.78 8.97 1.67
CA GLY A 236 24.55 9.87 2.55
C GLY A 236 23.78 10.33 3.80
N CYS A 237 22.76 9.60 4.23
CA CYS A 237 21.94 9.95 5.40
C CYS A 237 21.98 8.86 6.47
N GLU A 238 21.64 9.24 7.72
CA GLU A 238 21.46 8.27 8.78
C GLU A 238 20.24 7.39 8.52
N HIS A 239 20.33 6.14 8.99
CA HIS A 239 19.28 5.16 8.76
C HIS A 239 17.93 5.55 9.39
N ALA A 240 17.94 6.17 10.58
CA ALA A 240 16.73 6.67 11.22
C ALA A 240 16.08 7.80 10.39
N THR A 241 16.88 8.76 9.90
CA THR A 241 16.42 9.84 9.02
C THR A 241 15.82 9.31 7.73
N PHE A 242 16.46 8.32 7.10
CA PHE A 242 15.95 7.71 5.88
C PHE A 242 14.56 7.08 6.07
N LYS A 243 14.39 6.27 7.13
CA LYS A 243 13.08 5.67 7.47
C LYS A 243 12.04 6.71 7.80
N ARG A 244 12.37 7.66 8.69
CA ARG A 244 11.46 8.74 9.10
C ARG A 244 11.03 9.57 7.89
N GLY A 245 11.94 9.82 6.94
CA GLY A 245 11.63 10.51 5.70
C GLY A 245 10.68 9.74 4.80
N ILE A 246 10.85 8.42 4.62
CA ILE A 246 9.89 7.59 3.87
C ILE A 246 8.52 7.61 4.55
N TRP A 247 8.49 7.38 5.87
CA TRP A 247 7.26 7.35 6.66
C TRP A 247 6.49 8.68 6.57
N ASN A 248 7.18 9.79 6.83
CA ASN A 248 6.60 11.13 6.79
C ASN A 248 6.21 11.55 5.37
N TYR A 249 6.94 11.12 4.35
CA TYR A 249 6.57 11.33 2.95
C TYR A 249 5.25 10.63 2.62
N ILE A 250 5.06 9.38 3.06
CA ILE A 250 3.81 8.64 2.88
C ILE A 250 2.65 9.31 3.62
N HIS A 251 2.85 9.66 4.89
CA HIS A 251 1.86 10.39 5.67
C HIS A 251 1.50 11.74 5.02
N CYS A 252 2.47 12.45 4.47
CA CYS A 252 2.23 13.70 3.74
C CYS A 252 1.39 13.49 2.48
N MET A 253 1.54 12.36 1.77
CA MET A 253 0.64 12.02 0.65
C MET A 253 -0.81 11.89 1.13
N PHE A 254 -1.04 11.42 2.36
CA PHE A 254 -2.38 11.37 2.96
C PHE A 254 -2.78 12.64 3.70
N GLY A 255 -2.00 13.74 3.62
CA GLY A 255 -2.32 15.00 4.28
C GLY A 255 -1.97 15.10 5.76
N ILE A 256 -1.26 14.11 6.31
CA ILE A 256 -0.78 14.08 7.70
C ILE A 256 0.58 14.81 7.78
N ARG A 257 0.66 15.83 8.63
CA ARG A 257 1.88 16.64 8.83
C ARG A 257 2.39 16.58 10.26
N TYR A 258 3.71 16.49 10.38
CA TYR A 258 4.45 16.55 11.64
C TYR A 258 5.11 17.92 11.77
N ASP A 259 4.64 18.74 12.72
CA ASP A 259 5.18 20.09 12.96
C ASP A 259 6.67 20.13 13.34
N ASP A 260 7.21 19.05 13.90
CA ASP A 260 8.61 18.93 14.32
C ASP A 260 9.55 18.41 13.21
N TYR A 261 9.05 18.26 11.98
CA TYR A 261 9.79 17.67 10.87
C TYR A 261 9.94 18.61 9.68
N ASP A 262 11.18 18.81 9.23
CA ASP A 262 11.46 19.58 8.01
C ASP A 262 11.26 18.71 6.76
N TYR A 263 10.16 18.94 6.06
CA TYR A 263 9.82 18.24 4.82
C TYR A 263 10.74 18.57 3.65
N ALA A 264 11.51 19.67 3.71
CA ALA A 264 12.53 19.96 2.72
C ALA A 264 13.62 18.88 2.71
N GLU A 265 13.91 18.28 3.88
CA GLU A 265 14.96 17.27 4.03
C GLU A 265 14.70 16.02 3.17
N VAL A 266 13.43 15.66 2.96
CA VAL A 266 13.04 14.53 2.12
C VAL A 266 13.57 14.69 0.68
N ASN A 267 13.78 15.91 0.22
CA ASN A 267 14.37 16.18 -1.11
C ASN A 267 15.87 15.94 -1.18
N HIS A 268 16.57 15.91 -0.05
CA HIS A 268 18.01 15.68 -0.03
C HIS A 268 18.39 14.20 -0.15
N PHE A 269 17.57 13.28 0.37
CA PHE A 269 17.93 11.86 0.45
C PHE A 269 16.92 10.87 -0.18
N LEU A 270 15.71 11.30 -0.55
CA LEU A 270 14.81 10.51 -1.40
C LEU A 270 14.89 11.00 -2.86
N GLU A 271 15.55 10.21 -3.69
CA GLU A 271 15.59 10.40 -5.14
C GLU A 271 14.19 10.46 -5.77
N ARG A 272 14.06 11.20 -6.87
CA ARG A 272 12.79 11.36 -7.59
C ARG A 272 12.16 10.03 -8.00
N ILE A 273 12.96 9.07 -8.45
CA ILE A 273 12.47 7.76 -8.88
C ILE A 273 11.92 6.96 -7.69
N LEU A 274 12.58 7.03 -6.53
CA LEU A 274 12.10 6.38 -5.31
C LEU A 274 10.79 7.02 -4.82
N LYS A 275 10.67 8.35 -4.88
CA LYS A 275 9.41 9.06 -4.58
C LYS A 275 8.27 8.66 -5.50
N LEU A 276 8.55 8.55 -6.80
CA LEU A 276 7.57 8.09 -7.78
C LEU A 276 7.15 6.65 -7.49
N TYR A 277 8.11 5.76 -7.20
CA TYR A 277 7.82 4.39 -6.79
C TYR A 277 6.91 4.35 -5.56
N ILE A 278 7.30 5.02 -4.48
CA ILE A 278 6.55 5.07 -3.21
C ILE A 278 5.13 5.60 -3.46
N LYS A 279 4.99 6.71 -4.20
CA LYS A 279 3.69 7.28 -4.55
C LYS A 279 2.82 6.29 -5.34
N THR A 280 3.38 5.64 -6.36
CA THR A 280 2.64 4.66 -7.17
C THR A 280 2.18 3.48 -6.31
N VAL A 281 3.07 2.84 -5.56
CA VAL A 281 2.72 1.67 -4.75
C VAL A 281 1.75 2.00 -3.62
N THR A 282 1.84 3.19 -3.02
CA THR A 282 0.94 3.62 -1.94
C THR A 282 -0.44 4.02 -2.46
N CYS A 283 -0.51 4.77 -3.56
CA CYS A 283 -1.73 5.47 -3.98
C CYS A 283 -2.45 4.84 -5.18
N SER A 284 -1.73 4.12 -6.03
CA SER A 284 -2.28 3.46 -7.23
C SER A 284 -1.46 2.20 -7.56
N PRO A 285 -1.42 1.21 -6.64
CA PRO A 285 -0.59 0.01 -6.79
C PRO A 285 -0.89 -0.78 -8.08
N GLU A 286 -2.11 -0.71 -8.59
CA GLU A 286 -2.54 -1.32 -9.85
C GLU A 286 -1.87 -0.71 -11.10
N LYS A 287 -1.33 0.52 -10.99
CA LYS A 287 -0.58 1.19 -12.07
C LYS A 287 0.91 0.91 -12.02
N MET A 288 1.35 0.02 -11.15
CA MET A 288 2.76 -0.33 -11.00
C MET A 288 3.28 -0.97 -12.29
N ASN A 289 4.34 -0.38 -12.85
CA ASN A 289 5.04 -0.90 -14.01
C ASN A 289 6.36 -1.57 -13.55
N PRO A 290 6.43 -2.91 -13.49
CA PRO A 290 7.61 -3.62 -12.98
C PRO A 290 8.88 -3.25 -13.75
N GLU A 291 8.81 -3.13 -15.07
CA GLU A 291 9.96 -2.85 -15.94
C GLU A 291 10.60 -1.48 -15.65
N MET A 292 9.77 -0.48 -15.35
CA MET A 292 10.21 0.87 -15.02
C MET A 292 11.09 0.84 -13.76
N PHE A 293 10.67 0.11 -12.74
CA PHE A 293 11.33 0.09 -11.44
C PHE A 293 12.44 -0.96 -11.34
N GLU A 294 12.41 -2.03 -12.13
CA GLU A 294 13.46 -3.05 -12.13
C GLU A 294 14.84 -2.44 -12.34
N ARG A 295 14.98 -1.51 -13.29
CA ARG A 295 16.26 -0.83 -13.58
C ARG A 295 16.77 -0.05 -12.38
N PHE A 296 15.91 0.70 -11.71
CA PHE A 296 16.25 1.43 -10.48
C PHE A 296 16.62 0.46 -9.35
N TRP A 297 15.88 -0.65 -9.24
CA TRP A 297 16.03 -1.63 -8.19
C TRP A 297 17.20 -2.62 -8.41
N LYS A 298 17.83 -2.68 -9.60
CA LYS A 298 18.96 -3.58 -9.89
C LYS A 298 20.12 -3.41 -8.91
N GLN A 299 20.36 -2.19 -8.45
CA GLN A 299 21.42 -1.88 -7.48
C GLN A 299 21.07 -2.23 -6.03
N PHE A 300 19.83 -2.66 -5.74
CA PHE A 300 19.36 -2.95 -4.38
C PHE A 300 19.15 -4.45 -4.16
N LYS A 301 19.47 -4.91 -2.94
CA LYS A 301 19.16 -6.27 -2.50
C LYS A 301 17.64 -6.43 -2.39
N HIS A 302 17.13 -7.62 -2.67
CA HIS A 302 15.70 -7.92 -2.50
C HIS A 302 15.19 -7.63 -1.08
N SER A 303 15.99 -7.91 -0.05
CA SER A 303 15.65 -7.56 1.33
C SER A 303 15.46 -6.05 1.56
N GLU A 304 16.20 -5.20 0.85
CA GLU A 304 16.06 -3.74 0.91
C GLU A 304 14.77 -3.28 0.21
N LYS A 305 14.45 -3.86 -0.96
CA LYS A 305 13.18 -3.60 -1.66
C LYS A 305 11.99 -3.97 -0.78
N VAL A 306 12.04 -5.15 -0.16
CA VAL A 306 11.00 -5.60 0.77
C VAL A 306 10.93 -4.67 1.98
N HIS A 307 12.05 -4.18 2.50
CA HIS A 307 12.05 -3.22 3.61
C HIS A 307 11.32 -1.92 3.27
N VAL A 308 11.54 -1.35 2.08
CA VAL A 308 10.77 -0.16 1.62
C VAL A 308 9.28 -0.46 1.54
N ASN A 309 8.91 -1.64 1.03
CA ASN A 309 7.51 -2.04 0.96
C ASN A 309 6.87 -2.29 2.34
N LEU A 310 7.66 -2.71 3.35
CA LEU A 310 7.17 -2.79 4.73
C LEU A 310 6.91 -1.41 5.33
N LEU A 311 7.76 -0.42 5.04
CA LEU A 311 7.51 0.98 5.42
C LEU A 311 6.25 1.52 4.75
N VAL A 312 6.08 1.26 3.44
CA VAL A 312 4.87 1.61 2.69
C VAL A 312 3.62 1.01 3.33
N LEU A 313 3.66 -0.29 3.61
CA LEU A 313 2.52 -1.02 4.16
C LEU A 313 2.12 -0.49 5.54
N GLU A 314 3.06 -0.34 6.47
CA GLU A 314 2.71 0.11 7.83
C GLU A 314 2.33 1.60 7.88
N ALA A 315 3.02 2.47 7.14
CA ALA A 315 2.69 3.90 7.12
C ALA A 315 1.32 4.16 6.48
N ARG A 316 0.98 3.42 5.41
CA ARG A 316 -0.36 3.48 4.81
C ARG A 316 -1.43 2.99 5.78
N LEU A 317 -1.20 1.84 6.42
CA LEU A 317 -2.10 1.28 7.43
C LEU A 317 -2.34 2.29 8.57
N GLN A 318 -1.27 2.87 9.12
CA GLN A 318 -1.38 3.85 10.21
C GLN A 318 -2.16 5.09 9.77
N ALA A 319 -1.88 5.65 8.58
CA ALA A 319 -2.60 6.82 8.07
C ALA A 319 -4.12 6.57 7.93
N GLU A 320 -4.50 5.45 7.30
CA GLU A 320 -5.92 5.08 7.15
C GLU A 320 -6.62 4.89 8.50
N LEU A 321 -5.95 4.25 9.46
CA LEU A 321 -6.46 4.08 10.82
C LEU A 321 -6.63 5.42 11.54
N LEU A 322 -5.66 6.33 11.47
CA LEU A 322 -5.75 7.62 12.17
C LEU A 322 -6.97 8.44 11.72
N TYR A 323 -7.24 8.50 10.42
CA TYR A 323 -8.44 9.18 9.91
C TYR A 323 -9.73 8.53 10.39
N ALA A 324 -9.84 7.20 10.28
CA ALA A 324 -11.05 6.49 10.69
C ALA A 324 -11.30 6.59 12.21
N LEU A 325 -10.24 6.43 13.02
CA LEU A 325 -10.33 6.48 14.48
C LEU A 325 -10.61 7.90 14.99
N ARG A 326 -10.04 8.93 14.36
CA ARG A 326 -10.40 10.32 14.65
C ARG A 326 -11.88 10.57 14.39
N ALA A 327 -12.42 10.08 13.27
CA ALA A 327 -13.85 10.22 12.96
C ALA A 327 -14.73 9.49 13.99
N ILE A 328 -14.35 8.27 14.40
CA ILE A 328 -15.04 7.52 15.46
C ILE A 328 -14.99 8.30 16.79
N THR A 329 -13.84 8.88 17.15
CA THR A 329 -13.71 9.69 18.37
C THR A 329 -14.64 10.90 18.34
N HIS A 330 -14.68 11.64 17.23
CA HIS A 330 -15.61 12.75 17.08
C HIS A 330 -17.06 12.30 17.22
N TYR A 331 -17.44 11.17 16.60
CA TYR A 331 -18.78 10.62 16.75
C TYR A 331 -19.13 10.24 18.20
N MET A 332 -18.18 9.69 18.96
CA MET A 332 -18.41 9.31 20.36
C MET A 332 -18.52 10.50 21.32
N VAL A 333 -18.00 11.68 20.92
CA VAL A 333 -17.99 12.91 21.74
C VAL A 333 -19.10 13.88 21.34
N SER A 334 -19.70 13.69 20.16
CA SER A 334 -20.82 14.50 19.63
C SER A 334 -22.16 14.11 20.25
#